data_AF-G5ZYW3-F1
#
_entry.id   AF-G5ZYW3-F1
#
_cell.length_a   1.000
_cell.length_b   1.000
_cell.length_c   1.000
_cell.angle_alpha   90.00
_cell.angle_beta   90.00
_cell.angle_gamma   90.00
#
_symmetry.space_group_name_H-M   'P 1'
#
loop_
_entity.id
_entity.type
_entity.pdbx_description
1 polymer ?
#
loop_
_entity_poly.entity_id
_entity_poly.type
_entity_poly.pdbx_seq_one_letter_code
_entity_poly.pdbx_strand_id
1 'polypeptide(L)'
;MQKVIANMWNGVMDHRINPLRHIDDLQTQHVVMQFLAWMWCIIFSMSLGSMTIFGVSAIAHALLIAGVVATVATFKVAQHRPNSFVQLARGAGGEHE
;
A
#
# COMPACT_ATOMS: atom_id res chain seq x y z
N MET A 1 -5.92 3.89 -26.16
CA MET A 1 -4.88 3.48 -25.19
C MET A 1 -5.29 3.65 -23.74
N GLN A 2 -5.74 4.84 -23.30
CA GLN A 2 -6.09 5.05 -21.88
C GLN A 2 -7.15 4.09 -21.32
N LYS A 3 -8.20 3.78 -22.09
CA LYS A 3 -9.22 2.79 -21.68
C LYS A 3 -8.68 1.38 -21.48
N VAL A 4 -7.68 0.98 -22.28
CA VAL A 4 -7.05 -0.35 -22.15
C VAL A 4 -6.23 -0.41 -20.87
N ILE A 5 -5.42 0.62 -20.61
CA ILE A 5 -4.62 0.73 -19.38
C ILE A 5 -5.53 0.76 -18.16
N ALA A 6 -6.62 1.54 -18.19
CA ALA A 6 -7.60 1.60 -17.11
C ALA A 6 -8.30 0.25 -16.88
N ASN A 7 -8.65 -0.47 -17.95
CA ASN A 7 -9.27 -1.80 -17.81
C ASN A 7 -8.30 -2.85 -17.26
N MET A 8 -7.02 -2.82 -17.68
CA MET A 8 -6.00 -3.71 -17.13
C MET A 8 -5.74 -3.39 -15.65
N TRP A 9 -5.63 -2.11 -15.31
CA TRP A 9 -5.49 -1.65 -13.93
C TRP A 9 -6.66 -2.11 -13.07
N ASN A 10 -7.89 -1.89 -13.53
CA ASN A 10 -9.08 -2.33 -12.80
C ASN A 10 -9.14 -3.86 -12.68
N GLY A 11 -8.72 -4.63 -13.69
CA GLY A 11 -8.68 -6.09 -13.60
C GLY A 11 -7.72 -6.61 -12.52
N VAL A 12 -6.62 -5.90 -12.25
CA VAL A 12 -5.62 -6.30 -11.25
C VAL A 12 -5.91 -5.70 -9.88
N MET A 13 -6.26 -4.41 -9.82
CA MET A 13 -6.32 -3.62 -8.59
C MET A 13 -7.74 -3.30 -8.11
N ASP A 14 -8.79 -3.49 -8.92
CA ASP A 14 -10.17 -3.27 -8.44
C ASP A 14 -10.61 -4.44 -7.56
N HIS A 15 -10.87 -4.15 -6.29
CA HIS A 15 -11.33 -5.12 -5.30
C HIS A 15 -12.64 -5.84 -5.69
N ARG A 16 -13.42 -5.25 -6.61
CA ARG A 16 -14.72 -5.78 -7.09
C ARG A 16 -14.57 -6.71 -8.29
N ILE A 17 -13.39 -6.78 -8.89
CA ILE A 17 -13.15 -7.50 -10.14
C ILE A 17 -12.00 -8.49 -9.99
N ASN A 18 -11.04 -8.19 -9.11
CA ASN A 18 -9.93 -9.06 -8.77
C ASN A 18 -10.43 -10.45 -8.31
N PRO A 19 -9.81 -11.57 -8.73
CA PRO A 19 -10.12 -12.92 -8.22
C PRO A 19 -10.14 -13.04 -6.68
N LEU A 20 -9.46 -12.13 -5.96
CA LEU A 20 -9.46 -12.03 -4.49
C LEU A 20 -10.72 -11.33 -3.92
N ARG A 21 -11.68 -10.93 -4.76
CA ARG A 21 -12.97 -10.30 -4.43
C ARG A 21 -13.76 -11.00 -3.32
N HIS A 22 -13.66 -12.33 -3.24
CA HIS A 22 -14.45 -13.12 -2.28
C HIS A 22 -14.03 -12.92 -0.82
N ILE A 23 -12.96 -12.15 -0.57
CA ILE A 23 -12.51 -11.75 0.76
C ILE A 23 -13.14 -10.40 1.08
N ASP A 24 -14.05 -10.34 2.06
CA ASP A 24 -14.78 -9.10 2.40
C ASP A 24 -13.91 -7.98 3.00
N ASP A 25 -12.68 -8.28 3.43
CA ASP A 25 -11.75 -7.29 3.98
C ASP A 25 -10.77 -6.74 2.92
N LEU A 26 -10.95 -5.44 2.60
CA LEU A 26 -10.09 -4.69 1.69
C LEU A 26 -8.61 -4.68 2.13
N GLN A 27 -8.36 -4.66 3.44
CA GLN A 27 -7.00 -4.64 3.97
C GLN A 27 -6.29 -5.97 3.68
N THR A 28 -6.99 -7.09 3.88
CA THR A 28 -6.51 -8.43 3.54
C THR A 28 -6.26 -8.58 2.04
N GLN A 29 -7.15 -8.10 1.16
CA GLN A 29 -6.92 -8.16 -0.30
C GLN A 29 -5.64 -7.42 -0.72
N HIS A 30 -5.38 -6.25 -0.14
CA HIS A 30 -4.17 -5.48 -0.44
C HIS A 30 -2.90 -6.21 0.03
N VAL A 31 -2.94 -6.80 1.23
CA VAL A 31 -1.82 -7.58 1.78
C VAL A 31 -1.53 -8.81 0.92
N VAL A 32 -2.55 -9.50 0.40
CA VAL A 32 -2.36 -10.67 -0.48
C VAL A 32 -1.75 -10.28 -1.81
N MET A 33 -2.22 -9.19 -2.44
CA MET A 33 -1.57 -8.65 -3.64
C MET A 33 -0.10 -8.30 -3.38
N GLN A 34 0.20 -7.83 -2.17
CA GLN A 34 1.55 -7.50 -1.77
C GLN A 34 2.47 -8.71 -1.62
N PHE A 35 1.98 -9.80 -1.03
CA PHE A 35 2.71 -11.07 -0.95
C PHE A 35 2.99 -11.65 -2.34
N LEU A 36 2.04 -11.52 -3.27
CA LEU A 36 2.24 -11.98 -4.64
C LEU A 36 3.36 -11.20 -5.33
N ALA A 37 3.41 -9.87 -5.15
CA ALA A 37 4.52 -9.05 -5.62
C ALA A 37 5.86 -9.48 -4.97
N TRP A 38 5.84 -9.81 -3.68
CA TRP A 38 7.02 -10.29 -2.94
C TRP A 38 7.54 -11.64 -3.46
N MET A 39 6.65 -12.57 -3.76
CA MET A 39 6.99 -13.86 -4.38
C MET A 39 7.72 -13.66 -5.71
N TRP A 40 7.21 -12.77 -6.58
CA TRP A 40 7.83 -12.49 -7.87
C TRP A 40 9.19 -11.80 -7.76
N CYS A 41 9.41 -10.93 -6.76
CA CYS A 41 10.73 -10.37 -6.48
C CYS A 41 11.75 -11.45 -6.12
N ILE A 42 11.37 -12.43 -5.28
CA ILE A 42 12.26 -13.54 -4.91
C ILE A 42 12.63 -14.36 -6.15
N ILE A 43 11.65 -14.71 -7.00
CA ILE A 43 11.87 -15.46 -8.23
C ILE A 43 12.84 -14.71 -9.16
N PHE A 44 12.65 -13.40 -9.34
CA PHE A 44 13.49 -12.58 -10.22
C PHE A 44 14.92 -12.47 -9.69
N SER A 45 15.09 -12.28 -8.38
CA SER A 45 16.41 -12.20 -7.76
C SER A 45 17.15 -13.54 -7.74
N MET A 46 16.45 -14.65 -7.51
CA MET A 46 17.03 -16.00 -7.63
C MET A 46 17.46 -16.29 -9.09
N SER A 47 16.65 -15.86 -10.07
CA SER A 47 16.96 -16.03 -11.50
C SER A 47 18.19 -15.22 -11.94
N LEU A 48 18.46 -14.09 -11.30
CA LEU A 48 19.66 -13.26 -11.55
C LEU A 48 20.89 -13.70 -10.73
N GLY A 49 20.76 -14.64 -9.80
CA GLY A 49 21.88 -15.25 -9.07
C GLY A 49 22.62 -14.33 -8.09
N SER A 50 22.07 -13.17 -7.73
CA SER A 50 22.77 -12.17 -6.91
C SER A 50 22.01 -11.81 -5.62
N MET A 51 22.56 -12.21 -4.47
CA MET A 51 22.00 -11.96 -3.13
C MET A 51 21.94 -10.46 -2.78
N THR A 52 22.82 -9.65 -3.35
CA THR A 52 22.85 -8.19 -3.11
C THR A 52 21.70 -7.48 -3.84
N ILE A 53 21.40 -7.87 -5.08
CA ILE A 53 20.25 -7.35 -5.83
C ILE A 53 18.94 -7.76 -5.16
N PHE A 54 18.87 -8.98 -4.61
CA PHE A 54 17.76 -9.40 -3.77
C PHE A 54 17.54 -8.48 -2.56
N GLY A 55 18.59 -8.23 -1.77
CA GLY A 55 18.51 -7.41 -0.56
C GLY A 55 18.04 -5.98 -0.86
N VAL A 56 18.60 -5.33 -1.89
CA VAL A 56 18.20 -3.97 -2.29
C VAL A 56 16.74 -3.94 -2.77
N SER A 57 16.35 -4.92 -3.60
CA SER A 57 14.98 -5.01 -4.12
C SER A 57 13.96 -5.23 -2.99
N ALA A 58 14.25 -6.12 -2.04
CA ALA A 58 13.37 -6.41 -0.92
C ALA A 58 13.16 -5.19 -0.01
N ILE A 59 14.22 -4.43 0.28
CA ILE A 59 14.14 -3.20 1.08
C ILE A 59 13.32 -2.13 0.36
N ALA A 60 13.58 -1.90 -0.93
CA ALA A 60 12.84 -0.90 -1.72
C ALA A 60 11.34 -1.22 -1.76
N HIS A 61 10.98 -2.49 -1.94
CA HIS A 61 9.58 -2.91 -1.90
C HIS A 61 8.98 -2.77 -0.50
N ALA A 62 9.68 -3.17 0.56
CA ALA A 62 9.19 -3.02 1.94
C ALA A 62 8.87 -1.56 2.28
N LEU A 63 9.71 -0.62 1.84
CA LEU A 63 9.47 0.82 2.02
C LEU A 63 8.22 1.30 1.25
N LEU A 64 8.02 0.84 0.02
CA LEU A 64 6.82 1.16 -0.77
C LEU A 64 5.55 0.68 -0.07
N ILE A 65 5.55 -0.54 0.45
CA ILE A 65 4.44 -1.12 1.21
C ILE A 65 4.15 -0.30 2.45
N ALA A 66 5.19 0.00 3.22
CA ALA A 66 5.07 0.79 4.43
C ALA A 66 4.45 2.17 4.14
N GLY A 67 4.83 2.81 3.03
CA GLY A 67 4.24 4.08 2.58
C GLY A 67 2.74 3.95 2.26
N VAL A 68 2.32 2.90 1.56
CA VAL A 68 0.89 2.64 1.27
C VAL A 68 0.12 2.40 2.57
N VAL A 69 0.63 1.56 3.47
CA VAL A 69 -0.01 1.28 4.77
C VAL A 69 -0.11 2.54 5.62
N ALA A 70 0.94 3.36 5.68
CA ALA A 70 0.92 4.63 6.40
C ALA A 70 -0.12 5.60 5.82
N THR A 71 -0.27 5.63 4.50
CA THR A 71 -1.28 6.47 3.82
C THR A 71 -2.70 6.02 4.18
N VAL A 72 -2.97 4.71 4.11
CA VAL A 72 -4.28 4.15 4.49
C VAL A 72 -4.55 4.36 5.97
N ALA A 73 -3.55 4.18 6.84
CA ALA A 73 -3.66 4.45 8.27
C ALA A 73 -4.01 5.92 8.54
N THR A 74 -3.33 6.84 7.84
CA THR A 74 -3.60 8.29 7.92
C THR A 74 -5.05 8.59 7.53
N PHE A 75 -5.54 8.03 6.41
CA PHE A 75 -6.94 8.22 5.99
C PHE A 75 -7.95 7.59 6.97
N LYS A 76 -7.68 6.40 7.51
CA LYS A 76 -8.53 5.77 8.53
C LYS A 76 -8.60 6.60 9.80
N VAL A 77 -7.46 7.14 10.27
CA VAL A 77 -7.42 8.05 11.43
C VAL A 77 -8.19 9.33 11.13
N ALA A 78 -8.07 9.89 9.92
CA ALA A 78 -8.79 11.10 9.53
C ALA A 78 -10.30 10.89 9.52
N GLN A 79 -10.76 9.72 9.07
CA GLN A 79 -12.17 9.34 9.05
C GLN A 79 -12.75 9.12 10.45
N HIS A 80 -12.02 8.46 11.35
CA HIS A 80 -12.52 8.09 12.68
C HIS A 80 -12.29 9.17 13.75
N ARG A 81 -11.24 9.98 13.60
CA ARG A 81 -10.89 11.07 14.51
C ARG A 81 -10.36 12.28 13.72
N PRO A 82 -11.25 13.08 13.11
CA PRO A 82 -10.85 14.26 12.35
C PRO A 82 -10.07 15.28 13.20
N ASN A 83 -10.35 15.35 14.51
CA ASN A 83 -9.70 16.30 15.42
C ASN A 83 -8.26 15.93 15.82
N SER A 84 -7.78 14.70 15.57
CA SER A 84 -6.38 14.33 15.87
C SER A 84 -5.38 15.12 15.02
N PHE A 85 -5.75 15.41 13.77
CA PHE A 85 -4.92 16.21 12.88
C PHE A 85 -5.00 17.71 13.21
N VAL A 86 -6.15 18.18 13.72
CA VAL A 86 -6.31 19.55 14.23
C VAL A 86 -5.43 19.80 15.45
N GLN A 87 -5.31 18.82 16.35
CA GLN A 87 -4.43 18.92 17.52
C GLN A 87 -2.94 18.89 17.16
N LEU A 88 -2.55 18.14 16.12
CA LEU A 88 -1.18 18.15 15.56
C LEU A 88 -0.86 19.44 14.78
N ALA A 89 -1.86 20.04 14.13
CA ALA A 89 -1.72 21.29 13.39
C ALA A 89 -1.77 22.55 14.29
N ARG A 90 -2.43 22.47 15.44
CA ARG A 90 -2.35 23.49 16.50
C ARG A 90 -1.00 23.36 17.20
N GLY A 91 -0.04 24.20 16.82
CA GLY A 91 1.25 24.30 17.52
C GLY A 91 1.09 24.48 19.03
N ALA A 92 2.11 24.09 19.80
CA ALA A 92 2.12 24.01 21.26
C ALA A 92 1.88 25.34 22.03
N GLY A 93 1.45 26.40 21.35
CA GLY A 93 1.15 27.73 21.90
C GLY A 93 -0.10 28.37 21.31
N GLY A 94 -1.12 27.60 20.91
CA GLY A 94 -2.43 28.13 20.52
C GLY A 94 -3.26 28.56 21.74
N GLU A 95 -2.77 29.58 22.43
CA GLU A 95 -3.39 30.19 23.61
C GLU A 95 -4.57 31.12 23.23
N HIS A 96 -5.48 31.31 24.20
CA HIS A 96 -6.53 32.35 24.28
C HIS A 96 -7.70 32.24 23.29
N GLU A 97 -8.77 31.52 23.69
CA GLU A 97 -10.01 32.11 24.25
C GLU A 97 -10.61 31.15 25.29
#